data_AF-A0A3B5AI86-F1
#
_entry.id   AF-A0A3B5AI86-F1
#
_cell.length_a   1.000
_cell.length_b   1.000
_cell.length_c   1.000
_cell.angle_alpha   90.00
_cell.angle_beta   90.00
_cell.angle_gamma   90.00
#
_symmetry.space_group_name_H-M   'P 1'
#
loop_
_entity.id
_entity.type
_entity.pdbx_description
1 polymer ?
#
loop_
_entity_poly.entity_id
_entity_poly.type
_entity_poly.pdbx_seq_one_letter_code
_entity_poly.pdbx_strand_id
1 'polypeptide(L)'
;MRRTVLKEAAKRFPWLANVTLYGCLFAGGDLVHQLMAQKERMDWKHTRNVAIVAISFHGNFNYFWLRALERRFPGKSAGMVFRKLLLDQSFASPLATSVFYTGVSFLEGKEDVFEDWREKFFNTWKTGLMYWPFMQFLNFVLMPLHMRTAFMGCCAFLWATFLCFSRQNGDGTAAVALAFVMDP
;
A
#
# COMPACT_ATOMS: atom_id res chain seq x y z
N MET A 1 18.42 13.16 -24.25
CA MET A 1 19.42 13.11 -23.17
C MET A 1 18.81 12.83 -21.78
N ARG A 2 17.92 13.67 -21.22
CA ARG A 2 17.34 13.47 -19.87
C ARG A 2 16.58 12.14 -19.65
N ARG A 3 15.78 11.69 -20.63
CA ARG A 3 15.05 10.39 -20.56
C ARG A 3 15.99 9.19 -20.53
N THR A 4 17.14 9.29 -21.19
CA THR A 4 18.17 8.22 -21.22
C THR A 4 18.87 8.14 -19.87
N VAL A 5 19.30 9.27 -19.33
CA VAL A 5 19.92 9.36 -17.99
C VAL A 5 19.00 8.84 -16.87
N LEU A 6 17.70 9.16 -16.93
CA LEU A 6 16.71 8.63 -15.96
C LEU A 6 16.56 7.10 -16.07
N LYS A 7 16.56 6.55 -17.30
CA LYS A 7 16.52 5.09 -17.52
C LYS A 7 17.81 4.42 -17.03
N GLU A 8 18.98 5.01 -17.29
CA GLU A 8 20.27 4.52 -16.79
C GLU A 8 20.33 4.54 -15.26
N ALA A 9 19.91 5.66 -14.63
CA ALA A 9 19.91 5.80 -13.17
C ALA A 9 18.92 4.85 -12.50
N ALA A 10 17.72 4.66 -13.07
CA ALA A 10 16.73 3.70 -12.58
C ALA A 10 17.21 2.24 -12.70
N LYS A 11 18.00 1.92 -13.74
CA LYS A 11 18.66 0.61 -13.87
C LYS A 11 19.81 0.44 -12.87
N ARG A 12 20.53 1.52 -12.55
CA ARG A 12 21.67 1.49 -11.62
C ARG A 12 21.25 1.43 -10.16
N PHE A 13 20.14 2.08 -9.80
CA PHE A 13 19.57 2.07 -8.45
C PHE A 13 18.08 1.69 -8.47
N PRO A 14 17.75 0.43 -8.78
CA PRO A 14 16.35 -0.02 -8.90
C PRO A 14 15.57 0.11 -7.60
N TRP A 15 16.26 0.08 -6.45
CA TRP A 15 15.69 0.34 -5.14
C TRP A 15 15.11 1.76 -5.04
N LEU A 16 15.93 2.79 -5.29
CA LEU A 16 15.51 4.18 -5.20
C LEU A 16 14.32 4.46 -6.13
N ALA A 17 14.40 3.98 -7.37
CA ALA A 17 13.33 4.16 -8.36
C ALA A 17 12.00 3.53 -7.91
N ASN A 18 12.04 2.31 -7.35
CA ASN A 18 10.83 1.63 -6.85
C ASN A 18 10.25 2.34 -5.61
N VAL A 19 11.09 2.73 -4.66
CA VAL A 19 10.65 3.40 -3.43
C VAL A 19 10.07 4.77 -3.72
N THR A 20 10.72 5.57 -4.58
CA THR A 20 10.20 6.87 -4.99
C THR A 20 8.89 6.72 -5.75
N LEU A 21 8.80 5.79 -6.70
CA LEU A 21 7.55 5.54 -7.42
C LEU A 21 6.42 5.10 -6.50
N TYR A 22 6.70 4.19 -5.56
CA TYR A 22 5.75 3.75 -4.55
C TYR A 22 5.24 4.94 -3.73
N GLY A 23 6.15 5.77 -3.22
CA GLY A 23 5.80 6.97 -2.45
C GLY A 23 4.95 7.97 -3.23
N CYS A 24 5.30 8.22 -4.49
CA CYS A 24 4.52 9.10 -5.36
C CYS A 24 3.11 8.55 -5.63
N LEU A 25 2.96 7.25 -5.86
CA LEU A 25 1.67 6.61 -6.07
C LEU A 25 0.83 6.62 -4.79
N PHE A 26 1.46 6.39 -3.64
CA PHE A 26 0.78 6.41 -2.35
C PHE A 26 0.27 7.82 -1.99
N ALA A 27 1.11 8.84 -2.18
CA ALA A 27 0.72 10.24 -2.01
C ALA A 27 -0.33 10.69 -3.04
N GLY A 28 -0.22 10.23 -4.29
CA GLY A 28 -1.23 10.48 -5.32
C GLY A 28 -2.58 9.85 -4.97
N GLY A 29 -2.58 8.66 -4.36
CA GLY A 29 -3.78 7.99 -3.87
C GLY A 29 -4.46 8.80 -2.76
N ASP A 30 -3.66 9.36 -1.85
CA ASP A 30 -4.17 10.28 -0.82
C ASP A 30 -4.78 11.55 -1.42
N LEU A 31 -4.14 12.16 -2.42
CA LEU A 31 -4.71 13.34 -3.11
C LEU A 31 -6.05 13.01 -3.78
N VAL A 32 -6.14 11.87 -4.48
CA VAL A 32 -7.41 11.42 -5.09
C VAL A 32 -8.46 11.19 -4.02
N HIS A 33 -8.09 10.55 -2.91
CA HIS A 33 -8.97 10.36 -1.77
C HIS A 33 -9.51 11.69 -1.23
N GLN A 34 -8.66 12.68 -1.03
CA GLN A 34 -9.06 13.99 -0.53
C GLN A 34 -9.94 14.77 -1.53
N LEU A 35 -9.65 14.67 -2.83
CA LEU A 35 -10.45 15.28 -3.90
C LEU A 35 -11.84 14.67 -3.98
N MET A 36 -11.92 13.33 -3.98
CA MET A 36 -13.19 12.61 -4.05
C MET A 36 -14.00 12.82 -2.78
N ALA A 37 -13.39 12.87 -1.59
CA ALA A 37 -14.06 13.16 -0.33
C ALA A 37 -14.68 14.58 -0.25
N GLN A 38 -14.63 15.37 -1.33
CA GLN A 38 -15.20 16.73 -1.44
C GLN A 38 -14.77 17.64 -0.29
N LYS A 39 -13.54 17.50 0.20
CA LYS A 39 -13.01 18.44 1.19
C LYS A 39 -12.98 19.84 0.58
N GLU A 40 -13.56 20.82 1.27
CA GLU A 40 -13.54 22.23 0.85
C GLU A 40 -12.10 22.76 0.66
N ARG A 41 -11.13 22.18 1.38
CA ARG A 41 -9.70 22.50 1.27
C ARG A 41 -8.85 21.24 1.28
N MET A 42 -7.88 21.21 0.37
CA MET A 42 -6.87 20.16 0.29
C MET A 42 -5.92 20.24 1.50
N ASP A 43 -5.77 19.13 2.22
CA ASP A 43 -4.85 18.99 3.34
C ASP A 43 -3.48 18.51 2.85
N TRP A 44 -2.70 19.47 2.35
CA TRP A 44 -1.34 19.24 1.88
C TRP A 44 -0.39 18.77 3.00
N LYS A 45 -0.68 19.12 4.26
CA LYS A 45 0.14 18.69 5.41
C LYS A 45 -0.04 17.20 5.61
N HIS A 46 -1.27 16.70 5.55
CA HIS A 46 -1.58 15.27 5.61
C HIS A 46 -0.92 14.51 4.45
N THR A 47 -1.11 14.96 3.21
CA THR A 47 -0.50 14.30 2.03
C THR A 47 1.02 14.23 2.13
N ARG A 48 1.67 15.30 2.60
CA ARG A 48 3.12 15.32 2.85
C ARG A 48 3.52 14.29 3.90
N ASN A 49 2.79 14.20 5.02
CA ASN A 49 3.07 13.25 6.08
C ASN A 49 2.90 11.80 5.59
N VAL A 50 1.85 11.52 4.82
CA VAL A 50 1.62 10.24 4.14
C VAL A 50 2.79 9.92 3.19
N ALA A 51 3.24 10.87 2.38
CA ALA A 51 4.38 10.69 1.47
C ALA A 51 5.67 10.38 2.23
N ILE A 52 5.92 11.04 3.36
CA ILE A 52 7.08 10.78 4.22
C ILE A 52 7.03 9.34 4.75
N VAL A 53 5.89 8.89 5.29
CA VAL A 53 5.74 7.52 5.82
C VAL A 53 5.86 6.47 4.70
N ALA A 54 5.34 6.79 3.50
CA ALA A 54 5.40 5.91 2.35
C ALA A 54 6.84 5.73 1.83
N ILE A 55 7.61 6.82 1.72
CA ILE A 55 8.98 6.80 1.20
C ILE A 55 9.96 6.28 2.25
N SER A 56 9.83 6.71 3.51
CA SER A 56 10.77 6.35 4.59
C SER A 56 10.62 4.90 5.02
N PHE A 57 9.38 4.41 5.18
CA PHE A 57 9.11 3.07 5.69
C PHE A 57 8.52 2.15 4.63
N HIS A 58 7.32 2.43 4.11
CA HIS A 58 6.54 1.43 3.36
C HIS A 58 7.25 0.95 2.09
N GLY A 59 7.77 1.86 1.27
CA GLY A 59 8.47 1.52 0.04
C GLY A 59 9.72 0.69 0.32
N ASN A 60 10.50 1.07 1.34
CA ASN A 60 11.70 0.34 1.76
C ASN A 60 11.35 -1.05 2.30
N PHE A 61 10.42 -1.09 3.24
CA PHE A 61 9.93 -2.31 3.85
C PHE A 61 9.44 -3.28 2.77
N ASN A 62 8.56 -2.83 1.87
CA ASN A 62 8.02 -3.65 0.79
C ASN A 62 9.13 -4.17 -0.16
N TYR A 63 10.07 -3.29 -0.56
CA TYR A 63 11.18 -3.68 -1.44
C TYR A 63 12.08 -4.77 -0.83
N PHE A 64 12.45 -4.63 0.44
CA PHE A 64 13.28 -5.62 1.11
C PHE A 64 12.50 -6.88 1.49
N TRP A 65 11.24 -6.73 1.92
CA TRP A 65 10.35 -7.82 2.31
C TRP A 65 10.10 -8.79 1.16
N LEU A 66 9.72 -8.28 -0.02
CA LEU A 66 9.47 -9.12 -1.20
C LEU A 66 10.71 -9.89 -1.65
N ARG A 67 11.90 -9.29 -1.49
CA ARG A 67 13.19 -9.97 -1.75
C ARG A 67 13.52 -11.01 -0.68
N ALA A 68 13.23 -10.74 0.59
CA ALA A 68 13.41 -11.70 1.66
C ALA A 68 12.50 -12.93 1.47
N LEU A 69 11.23 -12.71 1.12
CA LEU A 69 10.29 -13.77 0.78
C LEU A 69 10.74 -14.60 -0.42
N GLU A 70 11.26 -13.96 -1.48
CA GLU A 70 11.77 -14.69 -2.64
C GLU A 70 13.04 -15.49 -2.31
N ARG A 71 13.92 -14.99 -1.44
CA ARG A 71 15.09 -15.74 -0.98
C ARG A 71 14.71 -16.94 -0.10
N ARG A 72 13.72 -16.77 0.79
CA ARG A 72 13.32 -17.81 1.75
C ARG A 72 12.43 -18.90 1.13
N PHE A 73 11.62 -18.54 0.15
CA PHE A 73 10.69 -19.40 -0.55
C PHE A 73 10.84 -19.22 -2.06
N PRO A 74 11.95 -19.66 -2.68
CA PRO A 74 12.20 -19.42 -4.09
C PRO A 74 11.16 -20.09 -4.99
N GLY A 75 10.81 -19.42 -6.08
CA GLY A 75 9.95 -19.97 -7.12
C GLY A 75 8.47 -19.65 -6.97
N LYS A 76 7.66 -20.26 -7.86
CA LYS A 76 6.26 -19.94 -8.10
C LYS A 76 5.29 -21.11 -7.89
N SER A 77 5.74 -22.20 -7.26
CA SER A 77 4.83 -23.31 -6.96
C SER A 77 3.73 -22.85 -6.00
N ALA A 78 2.52 -23.42 -6.14
CA ALA A 78 1.36 -23.02 -5.34
C ALA A 78 1.64 -23.02 -3.83
N GLY A 79 2.36 -24.04 -3.34
CA GLY A 79 2.77 -24.11 -1.93
C GLY A 79 3.74 -23.00 -1.50
N MET A 80 4.67 -22.57 -2.37
CA MET A 80 5.57 -21.44 -2.05
C MET A 80 4.83 -20.11 -2.07
N VAL A 81 3.97 -19.89 -3.08
CA VAL A 81 3.14 -18.68 -3.16
C VAL A 81 2.21 -18.59 -1.95
N PHE A 82 1.58 -19.69 -1.55
CA PHE A 82 0.74 -19.74 -0.36
C PHE A 82 1.51 -19.37 0.92
N ARG A 83 2.72 -19.93 1.12
CA ARG A 83 3.57 -19.56 2.27
C ARG A 83 3.97 -18.09 2.26
N LYS A 84 4.32 -17.54 1.09
CA LYS A 84 4.61 -16.11 0.94
C LYS A 84 3.41 -15.26 1.33
N LEU A 85 2.21 -15.60 0.83
CA LEU A 85 0.98 -14.90 1.17
C LEU A 85 0.64 -14.99 2.64
N LEU A 86 0.73 -16.17 3.25
CA LEU A 86 0.45 -16.36 4.67
C LEU A 86 1.34 -15.44 5.52
N LEU A 87 2.65 -15.42 5.26
CA LEU A 87 3.60 -14.56 5.98
C LEU A 87 3.36 -13.08 5.73
N ASP A 88 3.06 -12.72 4.48
CA ASP A 88 2.78 -11.35 4.11
C ASP A 88 1.54 -10.81 4.85
N GLN A 89 0.46 -11.59 4.90
CA GLN A 89 -0.80 -11.16 5.51
C GLN A 89 -0.78 -11.23 7.05
N SER A 90 -0.02 -12.16 7.63
CA SER A 90 0.10 -12.33 9.09
C SER A 90 1.13 -11.42 9.75
N PHE A 91 2.18 -11.01 9.03
CA PHE A 91 3.25 -10.18 9.60
C PHE A 91 3.39 -8.82 8.90
N ALA A 92 3.57 -8.82 7.58
CA ALA A 92 3.86 -7.58 6.86
C ALA A 92 2.67 -6.63 6.81
N SER A 93 1.48 -7.14 6.53
CA SER A 93 0.23 -6.38 6.48
C SER A 93 -0.09 -5.68 7.82
N PRO A 94 -0.13 -6.36 8.99
CA PRO A 94 -0.41 -5.69 10.25
C PRO A 94 0.71 -4.74 10.67
N LEU A 95 1.98 -5.06 10.38
CA LEU A 95 3.11 -4.15 10.67
C LEU A 95 3.02 -2.87 9.84
N ALA A 96 2.82 -2.99 8.52
CA ALA A 96 2.69 -1.85 7.63
C ALA A 96 1.50 -0.96 8.02
N THR A 97 0.33 -1.57 8.27
CA THR A 97 -0.87 -0.85 8.70
C THR A 97 -0.63 -0.13 10.03
N SER A 98 0.07 -0.76 10.97
CA SER A 98 0.39 -0.15 12.26
C SER A 98 1.29 1.07 12.11
N VAL A 99 2.39 0.93 11.34
CA VAL A 99 3.33 2.02 11.07
C VAL A 99 2.69 3.14 10.25
N PHE A 100 1.74 2.83 9.38
CA PHE A 100 0.98 3.86 8.68
C PHE A 100 0.22 4.76 9.65
N TYR A 101 -0.63 4.19 10.50
CA TYR A 101 -1.42 4.98 11.44
C TYR A 101 -0.55 5.70 12.47
N THR A 102 0.38 4.99 13.11
CA THR A 102 1.23 5.61 14.14
C THR A 102 2.20 6.62 13.54
N GLY A 103 2.77 6.33 12.36
CA GLY A 103 3.70 7.23 11.68
C GLY A 103 3.03 8.52 11.22
N VAL A 104 1.82 8.44 10.66
CA VAL A 104 1.06 9.64 10.26
C VAL A 104 0.65 10.45 11.50
N SER A 105 0.08 9.81 12.52
CA SER A 105 -0.31 10.49 13.78
C SER A 105 0.87 11.18 14.47
N PHE A 106 2.04 10.54 14.47
CA PHE A 106 3.27 11.13 14.99
C PHE A 106 3.70 12.38 14.22
N LEU A 107 3.68 12.33 12.88
CA LEU A 107 4.03 13.48 12.03
C LEU A 107 2.97 14.60 12.07
N GLU A 108 1.74 14.29 12.46
CA GLU A 108 0.69 15.28 12.71
C GLU A 108 0.83 15.95 14.07
N GLY A 109 1.60 15.36 14.99
CA GLY A 109 1.80 15.87 16.34
C GLY A 109 0.63 15.59 17.28
N LYS A 110 -0.09 14.47 17.07
CA LYS A 110 -1.17 14.06 17.97
C LYS A 110 -0.63 13.73 19.36
N GLU A 111 -1.39 14.10 20.40
CA GLU A 111 -1.05 13.77 21.78
C GLU A 111 -1.09 12.25 22.02
N ASP A 112 -2.09 11.57 21.45
CA ASP A 112 -2.16 10.11 21.43
C ASP A 112 -1.94 9.57 20.01
N VAL A 113 -0.71 9.09 19.77
CA VAL A 113 -0.31 8.52 18.47
C VAL A 113 -1.06 7.22 18.14
N PHE A 114 -1.62 6.53 19.14
CA PHE A 114 -2.30 5.24 18.99
C PHE A 114 -3.81 5.36 18.86
N GLU A 115 -4.40 6.55 19.01
CA GLU A 115 -5.84 6.77 18.92
C GLU A 115 -6.41 6.22 17.59
N ASP A 116 -5.91 6.74 16.46
CA ASP A 116 -6.32 6.28 15.13
C ASP A 116 -6.06 4.80 14.90
N TRP A 117 -4.95 4.28 15.47
CA TRP A 117 -4.62 2.88 15.35
C TRP A 117 -5.66 2.01 16.07
N ARG A 118 -6.02 2.32 17.32
CA ARG A 118 -7.00 1.55 18.09
C ARG A 118 -8.38 1.55 17.42
N GLU A 119 -8.78 2.68 16.84
CA GLU A 119 -10.08 2.82 16.20
C GLU A 119 -10.15 2.16 14.81
N LYS A 120 -9.11 2.35 13.99
CA LYS A 120 -9.19 2.06 12.55
C LYS A 120 -8.43 0.81 12.12
N PHE A 121 -7.45 0.35 12.92
CA PHE A 121 -6.59 -0.76 12.54
C PHE A 121 -7.38 -2.02 12.18
N PHE A 122 -8.28 -2.47 13.05
CA PHE A 122 -9.01 -3.72 12.84
C PHE A 122 -9.91 -3.66 11.60
N ASN A 123 -10.60 -2.55 11.39
CA ASN A 123 -11.45 -2.38 10.21
C ASN A 123 -10.60 -2.37 8.93
N THR A 124 -9.55 -1.56 8.89
CA THR A 124 -8.65 -1.45 7.74
C THR A 124 -7.94 -2.76 7.43
N TRP A 125 -7.46 -3.47 8.45
CA TRP A 125 -6.80 -4.76 8.27
C TRP A 125 -7.78 -5.80 7.76
N LYS A 126 -8.99 -5.88 8.33
CA LYS A 126 -10.03 -6.83 7.89
C LYS A 126 -10.44 -6.59 6.44
N THR A 127 -10.67 -5.35 6.03
CA THR A 127 -10.95 -5.03 4.63
C THR A 127 -9.73 -5.34 3.75
N GLY A 128 -8.54 -5.01 4.24
CA GLY A 128 -7.29 -5.29 3.55
C GLY A 128 -7.11 -6.77 3.23
N LEU A 129 -7.52 -7.67 4.12
CA LEU A 129 -7.47 -9.12 3.89
C LEU A 129 -8.33 -9.61 2.73
N MET A 130 -9.28 -8.81 2.22
CA MET A 130 -10.03 -9.17 1.00
C MET A 130 -9.31 -8.73 -0.28
N TYR A 131 -8.52 -7.66 -0.21
CA TYR A 131 -7.88 -7.04 -1.37
C TYR A 131 -6.42 -7.47 -1.52
N TRP A 132 -5.63 -7.34 -0.45
CA TRP A 132 -4.18 -7.52 -0.48
C TRP A 132 -3.73 -8.93 -0.81
N PRO A 133 -4.35 -10.03 -0.30
CA PRO A 133 -3.89 -11.37 -0.66
C PRO A 133 -4.02 -11.65 -2.15
N PHE A 134 -5.09 -11.17 -2.79
CA PHE A 134 -5.31 -11.33 -4.22
C PHE A 134 -4.29 -10.54 -5.03
N MET A 135 -4.06 -9.26 -4.70
CA MET A 135 -3.07 -8.44 -5.39
C MET A 135 -1.65 -8.99 -5.20
N GLN A 136 -1.33 -9.45 -3.99
CA GLN A 136 -0.04 -10.02 -3.66
C GLN A 136 0.18 -11.38 -4.35
N PHE A 137 -0.88 -12.15 -4.56
CA PHE A 137 -0.84 -13.38 -5.37
C PHE A 137 -0.45 -13.05 -6.82
N LEU A 138 -1.15 -12.10 -7.44
CA LEU A 138 -0.82 -11.62 -8.79
C LEU A 138 0.61 -11.09 -8.86
N ASN A 139 1.05 -10.36 -7.84
CA ASN A 139 2.42 -9.85 -7.74
C ASN A 139 3.47 -10.98 -7.77
N PHE A 140 3.26 -12.08 -7.03
CA PHE A 140 4.23 -13.17 -6.99
C PHE A 140 4.24 -14.02 -8.27
N VAL A 141 3.07 -14.22 -8.88
CA VAL A 141 2.92 -15.07 -10.07
C VAL A 141 3.33 -14.34 -11.34
N LEU A 142 2.87 -13.10 -11.53
CA LEU A 142 3.01 -12.35 -12.79
C LEU A 142 4.22 -11.43 -12.81
N MET A 143 4.53 -10.74 -11.71
CA MET A 143 5.52 -9.67 -11.72
C MET A 143 6.96 -10.17 -11.50
N PRO A 144 7.93 -9.71 -12.33
CA PRO A 144 9.34 -9.95 -12.06
C PRO A 144 9.79 -9.19 -10.81
N LEU A 145 10.74 -9.76 -10.06
CA LEU A 145 11.15 -9.27 -8.73
C LEU A 145 11.45 -7.76 -8.66
N HIS A 146 12.04 -7.19 -9.72
CA HIS A 146 12.43 -5.78 -9.77
C HIS A 146 11.26 -4.80 -9.97
N MET A 147 10.09 -5.28 -10.42
CA MET A 147 8.88 -4.47 -10.60
C MET A 147 7.84 -4.70 -9.51
N ARG A 148 8.05 -5.68 -8.62
CA ARG A 148 7.04 -6.07 -7.64
C ARG A 148 6.65 -4.92 -6.71
N THR A 149 7.60 -4.11 -6.26
CA THR A 149 7.31 -2.94 -5.41
C THR A 149 6.54 -1.85 -6.17
N ALA A 150 6.93 -1.55 -7.41
CA ALA A 150 6.18 -0.63 -8.26
C ALA A 150 4.72 -1.07 -8.46
N PHE A 151 4.50 -2.36 -8.74
CA PHE A 151 3.15 -2.94 -8.83
C PHE A 151 2.35 -2.75 -7.53
N MET A 152 2.97 -3.01 -6.37
CA MET A 152 2.31 -2.80 -5.08
C MET A 152 1.95 -1.33 -4.85
N GLY A 153 2.77 -0.40 -5.34
CA GLY A 153 2.45 1.04 -5.33
C GLY A 153 1.20 1.34 -6.17
N CYS A 154 1.06 0.74 -7.35
CA CYS A 154 -0.13 0.91 -8.19
C CYS A 154 -1.39 0.34 -7.51
N CYS A 155 -1.28 -0.84 -6.88
CA CYS A 155 -2.38 -1.41 -6.10
C CYS A 155 -2.76 -0.51 -4.91
N ALA A 156 -1.77 0.07 -4.22
CA ALA A 156 -2.03 1.01 -3.12
C ALA A 156 -2.77 2.27 -3.59
N PHE A 157 -2.44 2.79 -4.77
CA PHE A 157 -3.19 3.88 -5.39
C PHE A 157 -4.65 3.50 -5.64
N LEU A 158 -4.90 2.32 -6.23
CA LEU A 158 -6.26 1.82 -6.48
C LEU A 158 -7.04 1.60 -5.17
N TRP A 159 -6.38 1.09 -4.14
CA TRP A 159 -6.94 0.91 -2.81
C TRP A 159 -7.41 2.22 -2.19
N ALA A 160 -6.62 3.30 -2.32
CA ALA A 160 -7.00 4.63 -1.82
C ALA A 160 -8.28 5.15 -2.50
N THR A 161 -8.40 4.96 -3.81
CA THR A 161 -9.61 5.30 -4.58
C THR A 161 -10.81 4.47 -4.12
N PHE A 162 -10.63 3.15 -3.93
CA PHE A 162 -11.69 2.25 -3.45
C PHE A 162 -12.20 2.65 -2.05
N LEU A 163 -11.30 2.96 -1.12
CA LEU A 163 -11.69 3.41 0.22
C LEU A 163 -12.51 4.71 0.18
N CYS A 164 -12.22 5.61 -0.76
CA CYS A 164 -13.03 6.81 -0.93
C CYS A 164 -14.45 6.48 -1.40
N PHE A 165 -14.58 5.65 -2.42
CA PHE A 165 -15.89 5.21 -2.92
C PHE A 165 -16.70 4.50 -1.83
N SER A 166 -16.08 3.58 -1.08
CA SER A 166 -16.75 2.88 0.01
C SER A 166 -17.20 3.81 1.15
N ARG A 167 -16.45 4.88 1.43
CA ARG A 167 -16.78 5.83 2.50
C ARG A 167 -17.94 6.77 2.12
N GLN A 168 -18.12 7.07 0.83
CA GLN A 168 -19.24 7.87 0.34
C GLN A 168 -20.57 7.10 0.37
N ASN A 169 -20.52 5.77 0.20
CA ASN A 169 -21.71 4.91 0.12
C ASN A 169 -22.13 4.29 1.47
N GLY A 170 -21.70 4.84 2.61
CA GLY A 170 -22.33 4.62 3.92
C GLY A 170 -21.88 3.41 4.76
N ASP A 171 -21.57 2.23 4.20
CA ASP A 171 -21.76 0.99 4.99
C ASP A 171 -20.53 0.11 5.27
N GLY A 172 -19.35 0.70 5.46
CA GLY A 172 -18.25 -0.04 6.09
C GLY A 172 -17.81 -1.31 5.34
N THR A 173 -17.20 -1.10 4.17
CA THR A 173 -16.09 -1.87 3.59
C THR A 173 -16.21 -3.36 3.27
N ALA A 174 -17.08 -4.16 3.91
CA ALA A 174 -17.27 -5.58 3.56
C ALA A 174 -18.52 -5.79 2.70
N ALA A 175 -19.65 -5.19 3.08
CA ALA A 175 -20.93 -5.40 2.38
C ALA A 175 -20.93 -4.82 0.96
N VAL A 176 -20.35 -3.64 0.74
CA VAL A 176 -20.27 -3.00 -0.59
C VAL A 176 -19.31 -3.75 -1.53
N ALA A 177 -18.18 -4.23 -1.00
CA ALA A 177 -17.23 -5.04 -1.76
C ALA A 177 -17.83 -6.40 -2.15
N LEU A 178 -18.54 -7.04 -1.22
CA LEU A 178 -19.27 -8.29 -1.46
C LEU A 178 -20.44 -8.08 -2.43
N ALA A 179 -21.22 -7.01 -2.29
CA ALA A 179 -22.36 -6.71 -3.16
C ALA A 179 -21.93 -6.49 -4.61
N PHE A 180 -20.86 -5.72 -4.85
CA PHE A 180 -20.32 -5.50 -6.20
C PHE A 180 -19.77 -6.78 -6.86
N VAL A 181 -19.31 -7.75 -6.08
CA VAL A 181 -18.79 -9.04 -6.59
C VAL A 181 -19.90 -10.07 -6.75
N MET A 182 -20.96 -10.00 -5.94
CA MET A 182 -22.04 -10.99 -5.91
C MET A 182 -23.23 -10.65 -6.81
N ASP A 183 -23.34 -9.42 -7.32
CA ASP A 183 -24.39 -9.04 -8.27
C ASP A 183 -23.77 -8.17 -9.40
N PRO A 184 -23.46 -8.77 -10.57
CA PRO A 184 -22.85 -8.07 -11.70
C PRO A 184 -23.80 -7.17 -12.49
#